data_AF-A0A955BDG4-F1
#
_entry.id   AF-A0A955BDG4-F1
#
_cell.length_a   1.000
_cell.length_b   1.000
_cell.length_c   1.000
_cell.angle_alpha   90.00
_cell.angle_beta   90.00
_cell.angle_gamma   90.00
#
_symmetry.space_group_name_H-M   'P 1'
#
loop_
_entity.id
_entity.type
_entity.pdbx_description
1 polymer ?
#
loop_
_entity_poly.entity_id
_entity_poly.type
_entity_poly.pdbx_seq_one_letter_code
_entity_poly.pdbx_strand_id
1 'polypeptide(L)'
;MKYQELIILLPCHSLEDFPTHHSGEDAEGLLAAWTALWHPALIAAVESMPTWYRVDTPPEQVANRLIVVPSVSAAELPTGFAQRVKDEGGRLIRRKTDRREIIEAALESLELDANACNPELVGDFLALAYAYLQIQLLTRQMRYASNLDETYFRNQIVAGAQAAMAGDSEEARRRLTACFDVLAQERDHFYSVDIYMV
;
A
#
# COMPACT_ATOMS: atom_id res chain seq x y z
N MET A 1 -12.65 -14.09 -7.34
CA MET A 1 -11.58 -14.65 -6.48
C MET A 1 -11.41 -13.77 -5.24
N LYS A 2 -11.21 -14.32 -4.03
CA LYS A 2 -10.91 -13.52 -2.82
C LYS A 2 -9.40 -13.60 -2.55
N TYR A 3 -8.72 -12.46 -2.55
CA TYR A 3 -7.31 -12.43 -2.17
C TYR A 3 -7.15 -12.64 -0.66
N GLN A 4 -6.03 -13.23 -0.26
CA GLN A 4 -5.65 -13.41 1.15
C GLN A 4 -4.61 -12.39 1.62
N GLU A 5 -3.85 -11.79 0.69
CA GLU A 5 -2.80 -10.83 1.02
C GLU A 5 -2.56 -9.87 -0.16
N LEU A 6 -2.22 -8.62 0.15
CA LEU A 6 -1.86 -7.57 -0.78
C LEU A 6 -0.38 -7.26 -0.59
N ILE A 7 0.45 -7.44 -1.63
CA ILE A 7 1.91 -7.43 -1.51
C ILE A 7 2.54 -6.51 -2.54
N ILE A 8 3.49 -5.68 -2.10
CA ILE A 8 4.41 -4.93 -2.96
C ILE A 8 5.82 -5.54 -2.88
N LEU A 9 6.47 -5.79 -4.02
CA LEU A 9 7.87 -6.24 -4.03
C LEU A 9 8.81 -5.05 -4.28
N LEU A 10 9.52 -4.62 -3.23
CA LEU A 10 10.38 -3.43 -3.28
C LEU A 10 11.85 -3.80 -3.52
N PRO A 11 12.63 -2.92 -4.19
CA PRO A 11 14.06 -3.13 -4.41
C PRO A 11 14.86 -2.50 -3.25
N CYS A 12 14.58 -2.96 -2.03
CA CYS A 12 15.27 -2.53 -0.82
C CYS A 12 15.24 -3.66 0.23
N HIS A 13 16.25 -3.70 1.10
CA HIS A 13 16.40 -4.71 2.17
C HIS A 13 15.50 -4.40 3.36
N SER A 14 15.29 -3.11 3.59
CA SER A 14 14.47 -2.48 4.61
C SER A 14 13.88 -1.19 4.02
N LEU A 15 13.04 -0.47 4.76
CA LEU A 15 12.69 0.89 4.34
C LEU A 15 13.80 1.91 4.63
N GLU A 16 14.92 1.53 5.26
CA GLU A 16 16.08 2.44 5.45
C GLU A 16 16.78 2.74 4.13
N ASP A 17 16.86 1.74 3.25
CA ASP A 17 17.44 1.79 1.92
C ASP A 17 16.36 1.92 0.82
N PHE A 18 15.17 2.46 1.16
CA PHE A 18 14.14 2.74 0.17
C PHE A 18 14.70 3.63 -0.95
N PRO A 19 14.45 3.32 -2.24
CA PRO A 19 15.18 3.91 -3.35
C PRO A 19 14.65 5.32 -3.70
N THR A 20 15.07 6.32 -2.92
CA THR A 20 14.68 7.74 -3.10
C THR A 20 15.44 8.47 -4.21
N HIS A 21 16.38 7.81 -4.88
CA HIS A 21 17.24 8.39 -5.91
C HIS A 21 16.62 8.35 -7.32
N HIS A 22 15.54 7.59 -7.53
CA HIS A 22 14.83 7.57 -8.81
C HIS A 22 14.13 8.92 -9.09
N SER A 23 13.87 9.18 -10.37
CA SER A 23 13.16 10.37 -10.85
C SER A 23 12.31 10.03 -12.07
N GLY A 24 11.36 10.90 -12.42
CA GLY A 24 10.49 10.68 -13.58
C GLY A 24 9.62 9.43 -13.42
N GLU A 25 9.48 8.67 -14.51
CA GLU A 25 8.60 7.49 -14.58
C GLU A 25 8.98 6.39 -13.56
N ASP A 26 10.27 6.27 -13.20
CA ASP A 26 10.74 5.28 -12.24
C ASP A 26 10.24 5.60 -10.82
N ALA A 27 10.33 6.86 -10.41
CA ALA A 27 9.83 7.33 -9.12
C ALA A 27 8.29 7.28 -9.07
N GLU A 28 7.64 7.69 -10.18
CA GLU A 28 6.19 7.63 -10.32
C GLU A 28 5.69 6.18 -10.21
N GLY A 29 6.28 5.26 -10.94
CA GLY A 29 5.90 3.84 -10.93
C GLY A 29 6.09 3.17 -9.57
N LEU A 30 7.15 3.55 -8.84
CA LEU A 30 7.37 3.07 -7.47
C LEU A 30 6.28 3.54 -6.51
N LEU A 31 5.97 4.84 -6.51
CA LEU A 31 4.92 5.40 -5.66
C LEU A 31 3.52 4.93 -6.07
N ALA A 32 3.28 4.76 -7.36
CA ALA A 32 2.04 4.20 -7.90
C ALA A 32 1.83 2.77 -7.39
N ALA A 33 2.85 1.91 -7.48
CA ALA A 33 2.80 0.54 -6.98
C ALA A 33 2.56 0.49 -5.46
N TRP A 34 3.22 1.36 -4.69
CA TRP A 34 3.03 1.45 -3.24
C TRP A 34 1.60 1.85 -2.87
N THR A 35 1.09 2.92 -3.47
CA THR A 35 -0.20 3.52 -3.09
C THR A 35 -1.39 2.74 -3.65
N ALA A 36 -1.29 2.13 -4.84
CA ALA A 36 -2.41 1.46 -5.51
C ALA A 36 -3.10 0.39 -4.66
N LEU A 37 -2.33 -0.40 -3.89
CA LEU A 37 -2.89 -1.48 -3.07
C LEU A 37 -3.69 -0.99 -1.86
N TRP A 38 -3.62 0.31 -1.55
CA TRP A 38 -4.38 0.91 -0.46
C TRP A 38 -5.81 1.27 -0.85
N HIS A 39 -6.26 0.93 -2.06
CA HIS A 39 -7.64 1.11 -2.46
C HIS A 39 -8.61 0.43 -1.46
N PRO A 40 -9.68 1.10 -0.99
CA PRO A 40 -10.57 0.57 0.04
C PRO A 40 -11.20 -0.77 -0.34
N ALA A 41 -11.60 -0.96 -1.60
CA ALA A 41 -12.11 -2.25 -2.07
C ALA A 41 -11.11 -3.41 -1.94
N LEU A 42 -9.81 -3.16 -2.12
CA LEU A 42 -8.78 -4.18 -1.94
C LEU A 42 -8.62 -4.53 -0.46
N ILE A 43 -8.49 -3.51 0.38
CA ILE A 43 -8.33 -3.67 1.84
C ILE A 43 -9.54 -4.37 2.44
N ALA A 44 -10.75 -3.96 2.08
CA ALA A 44 -11.99 -4.55 2.58
C ALA A 44 -12.15 -6.00 2.12
N ALA A 45 -11.71 -6.34 0.89
CA ALA A 45 -11.77 -7.70 0.38
C ALA A 45 -10.82 -8.65 1.11
N VAL A 46 -9.62 -8.16 1.48
CA VAL A 46 -8.59 -8.97 2.13
C VAL A 46 -8.67 -8.90 3.65
N GLU A 47 -9.36 -7.89 4.18
CA GLU A 47 -9.49 -7.60 5.62
C GLU A 47 -8.13 -7.35 6.28
N SER A 48 -7.18 -6.79 5.51
CA SER A 48 -5.81 -6.54 5.94
C SER A 48 -5.20 -5.35 5.19
N MET A 49 -4.26 -4.68 5.85
CA MET A 49 -3.44 -3.62 5.25
C MET A 49 -2.42 -4.22 4.28
N PRO A 50 -2.09 -3.54 3.16
CA PRO A 50 -1.02 -3.96 2.29
C PRO A 50 0.31 -4.14 3.02
N THR A 51 1.10 -5.11 2.58
CA THR A 51 2.45 -5.36 3.07
C THR A 51 3.45 -5.32 1.92
N TRP A 52 4.74 -5.40 2.25
CA TRP A 52 5.80 -5.45 1.27
C TRP A 52 6.84 -6.51 1.64
N TYR A 53 7.51 -7.03 0.61
CA TYR A 53 8.65 -7.93 0.74
C TYR A 53 9.77 -7.44 -0.17
N ARG A 54 10.99 -7.90 0.11
CA ARG A 54 12.13 -7.69 -0.79
C ARG A 54 11.85 -8.39 -2.11
N VAL A 55 12.17 -7.73 -3.21
CA VAL A 55 11.97 -8.33 -4.54
C VAL A 55 12.85 -9.55 -4.79
N ASP A 56 14.06 -9.56 -4.23
CA ASP A 56 15.03 -10.65 -4.34
C ASP A 56 14.68 -11.88 -3.47
N THR A 57 13.88 -11.67 -2.43
CA THR A 57 13.43 -12.69 -1.47
C THR A 57 11.91 -12.64 -1.36
N PRO A 58 11.18 -12.91 -2.45
CA PRO A 58 9.74 -12.80 -2.45
C PRO A 58 9.13 -13.96 -1.62
N PRO A 59 7.88 -13.83 -1.16
CA PRO A 59 7.26 -14.85 -0.32
C PRO A 59 7.18 -16.21 -1.01
N GLU A 60 7.31 -17.27 -0.21
CA GLU A 60 7.16 -18.65 -0.68
C GLU A 60 5.72 -18.94 -1.05
N GLN A 61 4.74 -18.55 -0.23
CA GLN A 61 3.33 -18.71 -0.57
C GLN A 61 2.89 -17.62 -1.54
N VAL A 62 2.31 -17.97 -2.69
CA VAL A 62 1.80 -16.99 -3.66
C VAL A 62 0.35 -17.22 -4.08
N ALA A 63 -0.22 -18.38 -3.72
CA ALA A 63 -1.63 -18.70 -3.99
C ALA A 63 -2.60 -17.67 -3.37
N ASN A 64 -3.58 -17.23 -4.16
CA ASN A 64 -4.57 -16.22 -3.77
C ASN A 64 -3.98 -14.89 -3.28
N ARG A 65 -2.73 -14.54 -3.63
CA ARG A 65 -2.13 -13.25 -3.28
C ARG A 65 -2.17 -12.30 -4.46
N LEU A 66 -2.39 -11.03 -4.19
CA LEU A 66 -2.20 -9.97 -5.17
C LEU A 66 -0.82 -9.36 -4.96
N ILE A 67 0.04 -9.45 -5.96
CA ILE A 67 1.44 -9.04 -5.90
C ILE A 67 1.68 -7.97 -6.95
N VAL A 68 2.14 -6.78 -6.53
CA VAL A 68 2.53 -5.68 -7.41
C VAL A 68 4.05 -5.54 -7.39
N VAL A 69 4.65 -5.49 -8.57
CA VAL A 69 6.08 -5.28 -8.76
C VAL A 69 6.29 -3.97 -9.50
N PRO A 70 6.83 -2.92 -8.83
CA PRO A 70 7.27 -1.70 -9.49
C PRO A 70 8.22 -2.01 -10.65
N SER A 71 8.19 -1.18 -11.70
CA SER A 71 9.08 -1.34 -12.85
C SER A 71 10.56 -1.35 -12.45
N VAL A 72 10.94 -0.51 -11.48
CA VAL A 72 12.30 -0.44 -10.92
C VAL A 72 12.74 -1.74 -10.24
N SER A 73 11.82 -2.52 -9.68
CA SER A 73 12.12 -3.81 -9.06
C SER A 73 12.18 -4.97 -10.05
N ALA A 74 11.71 -4.78 -11.29
CA ALA A 74 11.45 -5.89 -12.21
C ALA A 74 12.70 -6.68 -12.62
N ALA A 75 13.87 -6.03 -12.63
CA ALA A 75 15.15 -6.65 -12.97
C ALA A 75 15.69 -7.60 -11.89
N GLU A 76 15.31 -7.38 -10.63
CA GLU A 76 15.77 -8.16 -9.47
C GLU A 76 14.83 -9.33 -9.14
N LEU A 77 13.70 -9.43 -9.84
CA LEU A 77 12.72 -10.49 -9.62
C LEU A 77 13.31 -11.88 -9.97
N PRO A 78 13.27 -12.87 -9.06
CA PRO A 78 13.81 -14.19 -9.31
C PRO A 78 13.23 -14.85 -10.57
N THR A 79 14.10 -15.52 -11.32
CA THR A 79 13.71 -16.25 -12.54
C THR A 79 12.66 -17.31 -12.20
N GLY A 80 11.60 -17.39 -12.99
CA GLY A 80 10.49 -18.33 -12.77
C GLY A 80 9.44 -17.88 -11.76
N PHE A 81 9.66 -16.81 -10.98
CA PHE A 81 8.68 -16.32 -10.00
C PHE A 81 7.34 -15.97 -10.64
N ALA A 82 7.35 -15.27 -11.77
CA ALA A 82 6.10 -14.90 -12.46
C ALA A 82 5.31 -16.12 -12.96
N GLN A 83 6.01 -17.18 -13.37
CA GLN A 83 5.38 -18.43 -13.79
C GLN A 83 4.77 -19.15 -12.58
N ARG A 84 5.52 -19.19 -11.47
CA ARG A 84 5.07 -19.76 -10.20
C ARG A 84 3.81 -19.10 -9.65
N VAL A 85 3.76 -17.76 -9.62
CA VAL A 85 2.55 -17.02 -9.20
C VAL A 85 1.34 -17.42 -10.03
N LYS A 86 1.52 -17.57 -11.35
CA LYS A 86 0.45 -18.00 -12.26
C LYS A 86 0.00 -19.44 -11.98
N ASP A 87 0.95 -20.35 -11.81
CA ASP A 87 0.66 -21.78 -11.62
C ASP A 87 -0.01 -22.08 -10.27
N GLU A 88 0.32 -21.31 -9.24
CA GLU A 88 -0.25 -21.44 -7.89
C GLU A 88 -1.54 -20.61 -7.68
N GLY A 89 -2.01 -19.88 -8.70
CA GLY A 89 -3.26 -19.11 -8.61
C GLY A 89 -3.15 -17.76 -7.88
N GLY A 90 -1.97 -17.17 -7.81
CA GLY A 90 -1.79 -15.77 -7.43
C GLY A 90 -1.97 -14.82 -8.62
N ARG A 91 -2.09 -13.52 -8.34
CA ARG A 91 -2.12 -12.47 -9.37
C ARG A 91 -0.87 -11.59 -9.27
N LEU A 92 -0.14 -11.48 -10.37
CA LEU A 92 1.05 -10.62 -10.48
C LEU A 92 0.77 -9.44 -11.41
N ILE A 93 0.92 -8.22 -10.89
CA ILE A 93 0.89 -6.98 -11.67
C ILE A 93 2.32 -6.45 -11.78
N ARG A 94 2.79 -6.23 -13.00
CA ARG A 94 4.15 -5.75 -13.30
C ARG A 94 4.14 -4.88 -14.55
N ARG A 95 5.20 -4.08 -14.74
CA ARG A 95 5.43 -3.23 -15.92
C ARG A 95 4.34 -2.16 -16.13
N LYS A 96 3.78 -1.66 -15.03
CA LYS A 96 2.83 -0.54 -15.02
C LYS A 96 3.43 0.57 -14.17
N THR A 97 3.34 1.79 -14.68
CA THR A 97 3.81 3.01 -14.00
C THR A 97 2.64 3.88 -13.54
N ASP A 98 1.52 3.84 -14.27
CA ASP A 98 0.31 4.56 -13.91
C ASP A 98 -0.47 3.86 -12.77
N ARG A 99 -0.83 4.63 -11.75
CA ARG A 99 -1.55 4.12 -10.58
C ARG A 99 -2.96 3.62 -10.91
N ARG A 100 -3.68 4.29 -11.80
CA ARG A 100 -5.05 3.90 -12.18
C ARG A 100 -5.02 2.56 -12.90
N GLU A 101 -4.07 2.36 -13.80
CA GLU A 101 -3.88 1.08 -14.48
C GLU A 101 -3.56 -0.07 -13.51
N ILE A 102 -2.79 0.19 -12.45
CA ILE A 102 -2.50 -0.82 -11.41
C ILE A 102 -3.78 -1.12 -10.62
N ILE A 103 -4.55 -0.10 -10.23
CA ILE A 103 -5.81 -0.24 -9.50
C ILE A 103 -6.83 -1.02 -10.35
N GLU A 104 -7.03 -0.66 -11.61
CA GLU A 104 -7.94 -1.37 -12.53
C GLU A 104 -7.55 -2.84 -12.66
N ALA A 105 -6.26 -3.12 -12.88
CA ALA A 105 -5.76 -4.48 -12.95
C ALA A 105 -5.88 -5.22 -11.60
N ALA A 106 -5.80 -4.55 -10.45
CA ALA A 106 -6.00 -5.18 -9.14
C ALA A 106 -7.46 -5.56 -8.90
N LEU A 107 -8.38 -4.68 -9.30
CA LEU A 107 -9.82 -4.81 -9.09
C LEU A 107 -10.50 -5.77 -10.06
N GLU A 108 -9.97 -5.97 -11.27
CA GLU A 108 -10.57 -6.86 -12.29
C GLU A 108 -10.82 -8.30 -11.78
N SER A 109 -10.02 -8.78 -10.83
CA SER A 109 -10.16 -10.14 -10.26
C SER A 109 -11.10 -10.22 -9.06
N LEU A 110 -11.56 -9.08 -8.55
CA LEU A 110 -12.44 -9.00 -7.39
C LEU A 110 -13.90 -9.02 -7.84
N GLU A 111 -14.70 -9.83 -7.16
CA GLU A 111 -16.15 -9.90 -7.33
C GLU A 111 -16.84 -8.82 -6.48
N LEU A 112 -16.28 -7.61 -6.45
CA LEU A 112 -16.80 -6.48 -5.70
C LEU A 112 -17.08 -5.34 -6.66
N ASP A 113 -18.18 -4.62 -6.41
CA ASP A 113 -18.45 -3.38 -7.13
C ASP A 113 -17.52 -2.27 -6.60
N ALA A 114 -16.33 -2.18 -7.19
CA ALA A 114 -15.36 -1.16 -6.82
C ALA A 114 -15.86 0.27 -7.07
N ASN A 115 -16.88 0.45 -7.94
CA ASN A 115 -17.52 1.75 -8.18
C ASN A 115 -18.47 2.16 -7.06
N ALA A 116 -18.75 1.28 -6.08
CA ALA A 116 -19.56 1.61 -4.92
C ALA A 116 -18.85 2.59 -3.96
N CYS A 117 -17.52 2.70 -4.02
CA CYS A 117 -16.78 3.64 -3.19
C CYS A 117 -16.85 5.07 -3.72
N ASN A 118 -17.03 6.02 -2.79
CA ASN A 118 -16.88 7.44 -3.09
C ASN A 118 -15.44 7.73 -3.56
N PRO A 119 -15.23 8.33 -4.75
CA PRO A 119 -13.90 8.67 -5.27
C PRO A 119 -13.06 9.54 -4.35
N GLU A 120 -13.68 10.43 -3.55
CA GLU A 120 -12.96 11.25 -2.57
C GLU A 120 -12.32 10.39 -1.49
N LEU A 121 -13.07 9.42 -0.94
CA LEU A 121 -12.53 8.49 0.06
C LEU A 121 -11.43 7.63 -0.53
N VAL A 122 -11.57 7.17 -1.77
CA VAL A 122 -10.49 6.46 -2.47
C VAL A 122 -9.24 7.34 -2.50
N GLY A 123 -9.37 8.63 -2.84
CA GLY A 123 -8.29 9.60 -2.76
C GLY A 123 -7.63 9.67 -1.38
N ASP A 124 -8.42 9.73 -0.31
CA ASP A 124 -7.94 9.80 1.07
C ASP A 124 -7.16 8.53 1.48
N PHE A 125 -7.63 7.34 1.08
CA PHE A 125 -6.91 6.08 1.31
C PHE A 125 -5.55 6.04 0.61
N LEU A 126 -5.50 6.51 -0.65
CA LEU A 126 -4.26 6.59 -1.41
C LEU A 126 -3.29 7.64 -0.82
N ALA A 127 -3.82 8.75 -0.31
CA ALA A 127 -3.04 9.76 0.39
C ALA A 127 -2.49 9.23 1.72
N LEU A 128 -3.29 8.45 2.46
CA LEU A 128 -2.87 7.81 3.70
C LEU A 128 -1.71 6.84 3.47
N ALA A 129 -1.75 6.08 2.38
CA ALA A 129 -0.66 5.19 1.97
C ALA A 129 0.67 5.94 1.80
N TYR A 130 0.63 7.11 1.16
CA TYR A 130 1.79 7.97 0.97
C TYR A 130 2.27 8.55 2.30
N ALA A 131 1.38 9.08 3.12
CA ALA A 131 1.72 9.62 4.44
C ALA A 131 2.38 8.56 5.33
N TYR A 132 1.82 7.34 5.36
CA TYR A 132 2.39 6.21 6.08
C TYR A 132 3.82 5.91 5.61
N LEU A 133 4.07 5.86 4.29
CA LEU A 133 5.44 5.69 3.77
C LEU A 133 6.37 6.80 4.25
N GLN A 134 5.97 8.07 4.16
CA GLN A 134 6.80 9.19 4.60
C GLN A 134 7.18 9.09 6.08
N ILE A 135 6.24 8.74 6.95
CA ILE A 135 6.52 8.52 8.38
C ILE A 135 7.48 7.34 8.57
N GLN A 136 7.25 6.22 7.88
CA GLN A 136 8.13 5.05 7.95
C GLN A 136 9.56 5.36 7.51
N LEU A 137 9.74 6.18 6.46
CA LEU A 137 11.06 6.64 6.02
C LEU A 137 11.69 7.61 7.02
N LEU A 138 10.92 8.55 7.55
CA LEU A 138 11.38 9.55 8.53
C LEU A 138 11.88 8.91 9.83
N THR A 139 11.10 8.02 10.43
CA THR A 139 11.45 7.33 11.69
C THR A 139 12.77 6.57 11.56
N ARG A 140 13.00 5.94 10.41
CA ARG A 140 14.22 5.18 10.10
C ARG A 140 15.44 6.06 9.91
N GLN A 141 15.30 7.17 9.19
CA GLN A 141 16.39 8.15 9.03
C GLN A 141 16.84 8.75 10.38
N MET A 142 15.91 8.89 11.32
CA MET A 142 16.19 9.39 12.67
C MET A 142 16.75 8.30 13.62
N ARG A 143 16.87 7.04 13.17
CA ARG A 143 17.36 5.87 13.95
C ARG A 143 16.59 5.60 15.25
N TYR A 144 15.33 6.00 15.32
CA TYR A 144 14.47 5.69 16.47
C TYR A 144 13.63 4.43 16.20
N ALA A 145 13.23 3.75 17.28
CA ALA A 145 12.15 2.77 17.19
C ALA A 145 10.84 3.53 16.90
N SER A 146 10.01 2.97 16.00
CA SER A 146 8.66 3.49 15.79
C SER A 146 7.82 3.24 17.03
N ASN A 147 7.08 4.25 17.48
CA ASN A 147 6.10 4.13 18.57
C ASN A 147 4.69 3.92 18.03
N LEU A 148 4.57 3.79 16.69
CA LEU A 148 3.31 3.65 16.00
C LEU A 148 2.59 2.42 16.54
N ASP A 149 1.39 2.61 17.06
CA ASP A 149 0.50 1.50 17.35
C ASP A 149 0.00 0.91 16.02
N GLU A 150 0.82 0.05 15.43
CA GLU A 150 0.52 -0.61 14.16
C GLU A 150 -0.76 -1.45 14.25
N THR A 151 -1.06 -2.01 15.42
CA THR A 151 -2.27 -2.83 15.60
C THR A 151 -3.51 -1.96 15.52
N TYR A 152 -3.53 -0.86 16.27
CA TYR A 152 -4.61 0.12 16.20
C TYR A 152 -4.75 0.70 14.78
N PHE A 153 -3.64 1.11 14.17
CA PHE A 153 -3.62 1.68 12.83
C PHE A 153 -4.19 0.72 11.77
N ARG A 154 -3.74 -0.55 11.76
CA ARG A 154 -4.27 -1.58 10.85
C ARG A 154 -5.77 -1.80 11.07
N ASN A 155 -6.21 -1.87 12.32
CA ASN A 155 -7.63 -2.04 12.65
C ASN A 155 -8.49 -0.87 12.15
N GLN A 156 -8.03 0.37 12.31
CA GLN A 156 -8.76 1.55 11.81
C GLN A 156 -8.84 1.56 10.29
N ILE A 157 -7.75 1.23 9.58
CA ILE A 157 -7.73 1.15 8.11
C ILE A 157 -8.73 0.13 7.59
N VAL A 158 -8.70 -1.09 8.15
CA VAL A 158 -9.61 -2.16 7.71
C VAL A 158 -11.06 -1.79 7.99
N ALA A 159 -11.36 -1.27 9.18
CA ALA A 159 -12.71 -0.81 9.53
C ALA A 159 -13.18 0.35 8.62
N GLY A 160 -12.29 1.29 8.31
CA GLY A 160 -12.59 2.39 7.40
C GLY A 160 -12.87 1.92 5.98
N ALA A 161 -12.11 0.93 5.50
CA ALA A 161 -12.29 0.36 4.16
C ALA A 161 -13.63 -0.39 4.06
N GLN A 162 -13.99 -1.15 5.11
CA GLN A 162 -15.29 -1.82 5.20
C GLN A 162 -16.44 -0.81 5.23
N ALA A 163 -16.33 0.26 6.02
CA ALA A 163 -17.33 1.33 6.06
C ALA A 163 -17.48 2.02 4.69
N ALA A 164 -16.36 2.28 4.01
CA ALA A 164 -16.36 2.86 2.66
C ALA A 164 -17.05 1.95 1.63
N MET A 165 -16.85 0.63 1.72
CA MET A 165 -17.54 -0.35 0.88
C MET A 165 -19.03 -0.51 1.23
N ALA A 166 -19.42 -0.25 2.48
CA ALA A 166 -20.80 -0.27 2.93
C ALA A 166 -21.57 1.03 2.59
N GLY A 167 -20.90 2.05 2.03
CA GLY A 167 -21.48 3.35 1.74
C GLY A 167 -21.54 4.31 2.94
N ASP A 168 -21.03 3.91 4.10
CA ASP A 168 -20.95 4.75 5.31
C ASP A 168 -19.73 5.66 5.24
N SER A 169 -19.89 6.76 4.50
CA SER A 169 -18.81 7.72 4.26
C SER A 169 -18.39 8.48 5.52
N GLU A 170 -19.30 8.68 6.48
CA GLU A 170 -19.00 9.39 7.73
C GLU A 170 -18.09 8.53 8.62
N GLU A 171 -18.44 7.26 8.81
CA GLU A 171 -17.62 6.33 9.59
C GLU A 171 -16.27 6.09 8.89
N ALA A 172 -16.26 5.90 7.57
CA ALA A 172 -15.01 5.75 6.80
C ALA A 172 -14.06 6.94 7.02
N ARG A 173 -14.59 8.17 6.93
CA ARG A 173 -13.81 9.39 7.17
C ARG A 173 -13.31 9.47 8.60
N ARG A 174 -14.16 9.16 9.59
CA ARG A 174 -13.77 9.16 11.01
C ARG A 174 -12.61 8.18 11.27
N ARG A 175 -12.66 6.99 10.66
CA ARG A 175 -11.59 5.97 10.75
C ARG A 175 -10.30 6.44 10.09
N LEU A 176 -10.39 7.05 8.90
CA LEU A 176 -9.23 7.62 8.22
C LEU A 176 -8.60 8.78 8.99
N THR A 177 -9.40 9.69 9.55
CA THR A 177 -8.92 10.77 10.43
C THR A 177 -8.13 10.19 11.60
N ALA A 178 -8.64 9.16 12.27
CA ALA A 178 -7.91 8.50 13.34
C ALA A 178 -6.58 7.88 12.85
N CYS A 179 -6.49 7.39 11.62
CA CYS A 179 -5.23 6.93 11.05
C CYS A 179 -4.24 8.08 10.84
N PHE A 180 -4.70 9.20 10.27
CA PHE A 180 -3.86 10.39 10.09
C PHE A 180 -3.41 10.99 11.42
N ASP A 181 -4.26 11.00 12.45
CA ASP A 181 -3.91 11.48 13.78
C ASP A 181 -2.77 10.66 14.40
N VAL A 182 -2.81 9.33 14.24
CA VAL A 182 -1.74 8.45 14.71
C VAL A 182 -0.44 8.75 13.96
N LEU A 183 -0.48 8.94 12.64
CA LEU A 183 0.71 9.33 11.86
C LEU A 183 1.25 10.71 12.25
N ALA A 184 0.36 11.67 12.55
CA ALA A 184 0.75 12.99 13.01
C ALA A 184 1.40 12.94 14.40
N GLN A 185 0.86 12.15 15.33
CA GLN A 185 1.45 11.94 16.65
C GLN A 185 2.85 11.33 16.55
N GLU A 186 3.03 10.32 15.69
CA GLU A 186 4.35 9.75 15.43
C GLU A 186 5.30 10.80 14.87
N ARG A 187 4.87 11.59 13.88
CA ARG A 187 5.69 12.68 13.33
C ARG A 187 6.10 13.67 14.42
N ASP A 188 5.18 14.13 15.24
CA ASP A 188 5.40 15.17 16.25
C ASP A 188 6.39 14.72 17.34
N HIS A 189 6.47 13.40 17.59
CA HIS A 189 7.49 12.82 18.45
C HIS A 189 8.92 12.99 17.89
N PHE A 190 9.08 12.95 16.57
CA PHE A 190 10.39 13.10 15.90
C PHE A 190 10.68 14.54 15.48
N TYR A 191 9.65 15.32 15.17
CA TYR A 191 9.76 16.67 14.64
C TYR A 191 8.50 17.48 14.98
N SER A 192 8.55 18.25 16.07
CA SER A 192 7.42 19.01 16.61
C SER A 192 7.19 20.37 15.91
N VAL A 193 7.81 20.60 14.75
CA VAL A 193 7.66 21.85 13.99
C VAL A 193 6.57 21.67 12.94
N ASP A 194 5.62 22.61 12.92
CA ASP A 194 4.55 22.63 11.94
C ASP A 194 5.09 22.71 10.51
N ILE A 195 4.71 21.73 9.68
CA ILE A 195 4.98 21.74 8.24
C ILE A 195 3.73 22.26 7.54
N TYR A 196 3.83 23.46 6.99
CA TYR A 196 2.83 24.01 6.08
C TYR A 196 3.20 23.57 4.66
N MET A 197 2.43 22.66 4.07
CA MET A 197 2.49 22.43 2.61
C MET A 197 1.76 23.58 1.93
N VAL A 198 2.48 24.36 1.12
CA VAL A 198 1.94 25.44 0.28
C VAL A 198 1.43 24.88 -1.04
#